data_AF-A0A812QXX6-F1
#
_entry.id   AF-A0A812QXX6-F1
#
_cell.length_a   1.000
_cell.length_b   1.000
_cell.length_c   1.000
_cell.angle_alpha   90.00
_cell.angle_beta   90.00
_cell.angle_gamma   90.00
#
_symmetry.space_group_name_H-M   'P 1'
#
loop_
_entity.id
_entity.type
_entity.pdbx_description
1 polymer ?
#
loop_
_entity_poly.entity_id
_entity_poly.type
_entity_poly.pdbx_seq_one_letter_code
_entity_poly.pdbx_strand_id
1 'polypeptide(L)'
;VFDSTAKDSLRTERLAELTPRDVAAISKAFAKAGVRNVELMQALCDHSCGLLRDGIDQKCYKRPMKSLARDIYEEDFSAVDGKVDAFDMVTLSDMLSSLADQQFVHPQFLELADEYMQKGLQQPAHEVTKFLRFPQVFARALVARARAYIDPAGRQVFRSAMPHVVETLPVLGARDVVRLVA
;
A
#
# COMPACT_ATOMS: atom_id res chain seq x y z
N VAL A 1 -8.61 20.65 16.76
CA VAL A 1 -8.04 20.57 15.39
C VAL A 1 -8.39 19.22 14.75
N PHE A 2 -7.98 18.09 15.32
CA PHE A 2 -8.28 16.76 14.77
C PHE A 2 -9.77 16.49 14.51
N ASP A 3 -10.68 16.91 15.39
CA ASP A 3 -12.13 16.74 15.13
C ASP A 3 -12.62 17.54 13.91
N SER A 4 -12.07 18.73 13.69
CA SER A 4 -12.37 19.57 12.52
C SER A 4 -11.82 18.94 11.25
N THR A 5 -10.59 18.45 11.29
CA THR A 5 -9.94 17.73 10.19
C THR A 5 -10.68 16.43 9.86
N ALA A 6 -11.12 15.68 10.86
CA ALA A 6 -11.90 14.46 10.67
C ALA A 6 -13.23 14.76 9.98
N LYS A 7 -13.98 15.76 10.46
CA LYS A 7 -15.24 16.18 9.86
C LYS A 7 -15.09 16.64 8.40
N ASP A 8 -14.03 17.39 8.09
CA ASP A 8 -13.78 17.82 6.71
C ASP A 8 -13.36 16.65 5.80
N SER A 9 -12.50 15.75 6.30
CA SER A 9 -12.03 14.57 5.55
C SER A 9 -13.14 13.54 5.29
N LEU A 10 -14.17 13.51 6.15
CA LEU A 10 -15.34 12.63 6.00
C LEU A 10 -16.36 13.12 4.97
N ARG A 11 -16.21 14.34 4.44
CA ARG A 11 -17.10 14.84 3.38
C ARG A 11 -16.89 14.00 2.11
N THR A 12 -17.96 13.47 1.54
CA THR A 12 -17.91 12.57 0.37
C THR A 12 -17.13 13.14 -0.80
N GLU A 13 -17.35 14.42 -1.14
CA GLU A 13 -16.61 15.13 -2.19
C GLU A 13 -15.12 15.15 -1.90
N ARG A 14 -14.76 15.43 -0.64
CA ARG A 14 -13.36 15.53 -0.23
C ARG A 14 -12.68 14.17 -0.25
N LEU A 15 -13.35 13.14 0.27
CA LEU A 15 -12.87 11.77 0.28
C LEU A 15 -12.59 11.27 -1.14
N ALA A 16 -13.48 11.57 -2.09
CA ALA A 16 -13.35 11.16 -3.49
C ALA A 16 -12.13 11.78 -4.21
N GLU A 17 -11.68 12.95 -3.75
CA GLU A 17 -10.48 13.64 -4.27
C GLU A 17 -9.17 13.13 -3.65
N LEU A 18 -9.21 12.35 -2.56
CA LEU A 18 -8.00 11.94 -1.86
C LEU A 18 -7.24 10.90 -2.66
N THR A 19 -5.98 11.20 -2.96
CA THR A 19 -5.03 10.25 -3.52
C THR A 19 -4.60 9.23 -2.45
N PRO A 20 -4.05 8.05 -2.80
CA PRO A 20 -3.47 7.12 -1.83
C PRO A 20 -2.52 7.79 -0.84
N ARG A 21 -1.72 8.76 -1.32
CA ARG A 21 -0.75 9.49 -0.52
C ARG A 21 -1.43 10.38 0.52
N ASP A 22 -2.53 11.03 0.15
CA ASP A 22 -3.30 11.87 1.08
C ASP A 22 -3.94 11.01 2.18
N VAL A 23 -4.55 9.89 1.79
CA VAL A 23 -5.15 8.94 2.73
C VAL A 23 -4.12 8.42 3.73
N ALA A 24 -2.93 8.03 3.24
CA ALA A 24 -1.81 7.60 4.08
C ALA A 24 -1.33 8.70 5.02
N ALA A 25 -1.22 9.94 4.53
CA ALA A 25 -0.80 11.08 5.33
C ALA A 25 -1.79 11.40 6.46
N ILE A 26 -3.10 11.39 6.17
CA ILE A 26 -4.15 11.63 7.17
C ILE A 26 -4.14 10.52 8.22
N SER A 27 -4.18 9.26 7.79
CA SER A 27 -4.15 8.09 8.67
C SER A 27 -2.94 8.12 9.63
N LYS A 28 -1.76 8.43 9.07
CA LYS A 28 -0.52 8.56 9.84
C LYS A 28 -0.51 9.73 10.80
N ALA A 29 -1.11 10.86 10.43
CA ALA A 29 -1.23 12.02 11.31
C ALA A 29 -2.06 11.70 12.55
N PHE A 30 -3.19 10.99 12.39
CA PHE A 30 -4.03 10.55 13.49
C PHE A 30 -3.33 9.50 14.37
N ALA A 31 -2.68 8.50 13.75
CA ALA A 31 -1.91 7.48 14.47
C ALA A 31 -0.78 8.11 15.31
N LYS A 32 0.03 8.99 14.71
CA LYS A 32 1.14 9.66 15.39
C LYS A 32 0.67 10.56 16.53
N ALA A 33 -0.50 11.15 16.42
CA ALA A 33 -1.09 11.97 17.46
C ALA A 33 -1.76 11.15 18.58
N GLY A 34 -1.88 9.82 18.42
CA GLY A 34 -2.62 8.96 19.34
C GLY A 34 -4.12 9.25 19.36
N VAL A 35 -4.65 9.91 18.34
CA VAL A 35 -6.06 10.29 18.25
C VAL A 35 -6.82 9.20 17.53
N ARG A 36 -7.65 8.46 18.27
CA ARG A 36 -8.49 7.41 17.70
C ARG A 36 -9.80 7.99 17.19
N ASN A 37 -9.99 8.00 15.87
CA ASN A 37 -11.25 8.33 15.23
C ASN A 37 -11.69 7.17 14.33
N VAL A 38 -12.57 6.31 14.86
CA VAL A 38 -13.01 5.07 14.20
C VAL A 38 -13.72 5.35 12.89
N GLU A 39 -14.58 6.37 12.85
CA GLU A 39 -15.36 6.74 11.67
C GLU A 39 -14.45 7.22 10.52
N LEU A 40 -13.50 8.10 10.82
CA LEU A 40 -12.51 8.55 9.85
C LEU A 40 -11.67 7.38 9.35
N MET A 41 -11.14 6.53 10.25
CA MET A 41 -10.32 5.39 9.86
C MET A 41 -11.09 4.40 8.98
N GLN A 42 -12.37 4.17 9.28
CA GLN A 42 -13.25 3.35 8.45
C GLN A 42 -13.40 3.95 7.05
N ALA A 43 -13.75 5.23 6.93
CA ALA A 43 -13.92 5.90 5.64
C ALA A 43 -12.63 5.92 4.80
N LEU A 44 -11.48 6.16 5.43
CA LEU A 44 -10.17 6.13 4.75
C LEU A 44 -9.83 4.71 4.25
N CYS A 45 -10.17 3.67 5.01
CA CYS A 45 -9.98 2.28 4.59
C CYS A 45 -10.91 1.91 3.43
N ASP A 46 -12.19 2.29 3.50
CA ASP A 46 -13.16 2.02 2.44
C ASP A 46 -12.75 2.69 1.12
N HIS A 47 -12.34 3.96 1.18
CA HIS A 47 -11.79 4.66 0.01
C HIS A 47 -10.52 4.00 -0.52
N SER A 48 -9.61 3.59 0.37
CA SER A 48 -8.40 2.86 -0.01
C SER A 48 -8.69 1.52 -0.67
N CYS A 49 -9.78 0.84 -0.28
CA CYS A 49 -10.21 -0.39 -0.94
C CYS A 49 -10.60 -0.13 -2.40
N GLY A 50 -11.29 0.98 -2.68
CA GLY A 50 -11.59 1.41 -4.05
C GLY A 50 -10.31 1.62 -4.86
N LEU A 51 -9.40 2.45 -4.34
CA LEU A 51 -8.11 2.74 -4.97
C LEU A 51 -7.25 1.48 -5.20
N LEU A 52 -7.24 0.53 -4.26
CA LEU A 52 -6.52 -0.73 -4.40
C LEU A 52 -7.15 -1.62 -5.48
N ARG A 53 -8.48 -1.76 -5.53
CA ARG A 53 -9.16 -2.52 -6.59
C ARG A 53 -8.84 -1.95 -7.96
N ASP A 54 -9.00 -0.64 -8.13
CA ASP A 54 -8.69 0.04 -9.38
C ASP A 54 -7.21 -0.18 -9.77
N GLY A 55 -6.31 -0.09 -8.79
CA GLY A 55 -4.89 -0.36 -8.99
C GLY A 55 -4.55 -1.82 -9.33
N ILE A 56 -5.31 -2.79 -8.82
CA ILE A 56 -5.19 -4.21 -9.16
C ILE A 56 -5.69 -4.45 -10.59
N ASP A 57 -6.87 -3.94 -10.91
CA ASP A 57 -7.53 -4.10 -12.21
C ASP A 57 -6.71 -3.49 -13.34
N GLN A 58 -6.18 -2.28 -13.10
CA GLN A 58 -5.30 -1.57 -14.05
C GLN A 58 -3.84 -2.05 -14.00
N LYS A 59 -3.55 -3.09 -13.20
CA LYS A 59 -2.22 -3.69 -13.05
C LYS A 59 -1.14 -2.69 -12.66
N CYS A 60 -1.49 -1.67 -11.88
CA CYS A 60 -0.58 -0.63 -11.42
C CYS A 60 0.53 -1.16 -10.49
N TYR A 61 0.47 -2.42 -10.08
CA TYR A 61 1.57 -3.13 -9.43
C TYR A 61 2.76 -3.40 -10.38
N LYS A 62 2.60 -3.24 -11.70
CA LYS A 62 3.68 -3.36 -12.70
C LYS A 62 4.36 -2.01 -12.97
N ARG A 63 5.64 -1.87 -12.57
CA ARG A 63 6.56 -0.70 -12.77
C ARG A 63 6.08 0.70 -12.31
N PRO A 64 6.99 1.69 -12.13
CA PRO A 64 6.60 3.09 -12.00
C PRO A 64 6.28 3.69 -13.38
N MET A 65 5.23 4.52 -13.43
CA MET A 65 4.67 5.14 -14.62
C MET A 65 5.71 5.70 -15.61
N LYS A 66 5.86 5.06 -16.77
CA LYS A 66 5.82 5.82 -18.03
C LYS A 66 4.52 5.43 -18.69
N SER A 67 3.43 6.10 -18.28
CA SER A 67 2.12 6.03 -18.92
C SER A 67 1.67 4.59 -19.26
N LEU A 68 0.84 4.00 -18.42
CA LEU A 68 0.05 2.81 -18.80
C LEU A 68 -0.76 3.09 -20.09
N ALA A 69 -1.00 4.37 -20.38
CA ALA A 69 -1.57 4.87 -21.62
C ALA A 69 -0.67 4.69 -22.85
N ARG A 70 0.67 4.66 -22.73
CA ARG A 70 1.59 4.48 -23.86
C ARG A 70 1.68 3.05 -24.36
N ASP A 71 1.52 2.07 -23.47
CA ASP A 71 1.54 0.65 -23.83
C ASP A 71 0.17 0.16 -24.33
N ILE A 72 -0.92 0.89 -24.05
CA ILE A 72 -2.28 0.57 -24.51
C ILE A 72 -2.65 1.37 -25.77
N TYR A 73 -2.15 2.60 -25.90
CA TYR A 73 -2.43 3.48 -27.04
C TYR A 73 -1.13 3.83 -27.76
N GLU A 74 -0.69 2.94 -28.66
CA GLU A 74 0.55 3.12 -29.46
C GLU A 74 0.52 4.39 -30.35
N GLU A 75 -0.66 4.96 -30.61
CA GLU A 75 -0.85 6.14 -31.48
C GLU A 75 -1.47 7.37 -30.79
N ASP A 76 -1.80 7.30 -29.48
CA ASP A 76 -2.45 8.42 -28.78
C ASP A 76 -1.48 9.13 -27.82
N PHE A 77 -0.82 10.16 -28.34
CA PHE A 77 0.03 11.07 -27.55
C PHE A 77 -0.76 12.02 -26.63
N SER A 78 -2.10 12.00 -26.70
CA SER A 78 -2.98 12.78 -25.82
C SER A 78 -3.46 12.01 -24.59
N ALA A 79 -3.07 10.74 -24.46
CA ALA A 79 -3.42 9.88 -23.34
C ALA A 79 -2.73 10.36 -22.05
N VAL A 80 -3.37 11.35 -21.43
CA VAL A 80 -3.11 11.86 -20.09
C VAL A 80 -3.05 10.67 -19.13
N ASP A 81 -2.03 10.70 -18.26
CA ASP A 81 -1.85 9.86 -17.07
C ASP A 81 -3.05 8.98 -16.74
N GLY A 82 -2.87 7.65 -16.84
CA GLY A 82 -3.88 6.70 -16.39
C GLY A 82 -4.37 7.10 -15.01
N LYS A 83 -5.65 7.49 -14.93
CA LYS A 83 -6.34 8.25 -13.87
C LYS A 83 -6.32 7.66 -12.46
N VAL A 84 -5.59 6.57 -12.22
CA VAL A 84 -5.55 5.91 -10.92
C VAL A 84 -4.20 6.15 -10.30
N ASP A 85 -4.18 7.07 -9.34
CA ASP A 85 -3.07 7.15 -8.40
C ASP A 85 -2.99 5.81 -7.67
N ALA A 86 -1.93 5.07 -7.96
CA ALA A 86 -1.70 3.75 -7.40
C ALA A 86 -0.93 3.84 -6.09
N PHE A 87 -1.22 2.94 -5.16
CA PHE A 87 -0.38 2.76 -3.98
C PHE A 87 1.05 2.40 -4.41
N ASP A 88 2.01 3.26 -4.06
CA ASP A 88 3.40 2.85 -3.98
C ASP A 88 3.68 2.14 -2.64
N MET A 89 4.84 1.49 -2.54
CA MET A 89 5.16 0.71 -1.35
C MET A 89 5.31 1.59 -0.10
N VAL A 90 5.71 2.85 -0.25
CA VAL A 90 5.84 3.80 0.88
C VAL A 90 4.48 4.14 1.45
N THR A 91 3.54 4.49 0.58
CA THR A 91 2.18 4.87 0.89
C THR A 91 1.42 3.70 1.51
N LEU A 92 1.53 2.51 0.93
CA LEU A 92 0.89 1.30 1.47
C LEU A 92 1.47 0.92 2.83
N SER A 93 2.79 1.03 2.99
CA SER A 93 3.50 0.79 4.26
C SER A 93 3.08 1.78 5.35
N ASP A 94 2.93 3.06 5.02
CA ASP A 94 2.46 4.09 5.94
C ASP A 94 1.00 3.84 6.37
N MET A 95 0.12 3.44 5.44
CA MET A 95 -1.25 3.05 5.78
C MET A 95 -1.30 1.85 6.72
N LEU A 96 -0.65 0.74 6.36
CA LEU A 96 -0.61 -0.47 7.18
C LEU A 96 -0.05 -0.20 8.58
N SER A 97 1.02 0.61 8.68
CA SER A 97 1.62 0.98 9.97
C SER A 97 0.65 1.79 10.83
N SER A 98 -0.07 2.73 10.22
CA SER A 98 -1.04 3.57 10.92
C SER A 98 -2.23 2.75 11.46
N LEU A 99 -2.69 1.75 10.70
CA LEU A 99 -3.70 0.80 11.16
C LEU A 99 -3.21 -0.04 12.34
N ALA A 100 -1.98 -0.55 12.24
CA ALA A 100 -1.37 -1.36 13.29
C ALA A 100 -1.17 -0.55 14.58
N ASP A 101 -0.65 0.67 14.49
CA ASP A 101 -0.40 1.57 15.62
C ASP A 101 -1.72 1.95 16.33
N GLN A 102 -2.81 2.08 15.58
CA GLN A 102 -4.15 2.36 16.13
C GLN A 102 -4.93 1.10 16.51
N GLN A 103 -4.36 -0.10 16.32
CA GLN A 103 -5.06 -1.39 16.51
C GLN A 103 -6.39 -1.45 15.74
N PHE A 104 -6.43 -0.88 14.55
CA PHE A 104 -7.61 -0.84 13.69
C PHE A 104 -7.52 -1.95 12.63
N VAL A 105 -8.54 -2.81 12.59
CA VAL A 105 -8.58 -3.95 11.66
C VAL A 105 -9.64 -3.69 10.61
N HIS A 106 -9.22 -3.64 9.35
CA HIS A 106 -10.12 -3.54 8.19
C HIS A 106 -9.89 -4.72 7.23
N PRO A 107 -10.60 -5.85 7.41
CA PRO A 107 -10.27 -7.11 6.73
C PRO A 107 -10.14 -6.98 5.21
N GLN A 108 -11.10 -6.31 4.58
CA GLN A 108 -11.11 -6.12 3.13
C GLN A 108 -9.91 -5.30 2.63
N PHE A 109 -9.48 -4.30 3.39
CA PHE A 109 -8.32 -3.49 3.00
C PHE A 109 -7.04 -4.34 3.07
N LEU A 110 -6.91 -5.16 4.12
CA LEU A 110 -5.77 -6.03 4.31
C LEU A 110 -5.69 -7.11 3.23
N GLU A 111 -6.83 -7.71 2.85
CA GLU A 111 -6.92 -8.68 1.75
C GLU A 111 -6.49 -8.06 0.41
N LEU A 112 -7.00 -6.86 0.09
CA LEU A 112 -6.63 -6.17 -1.14
C LEU A 112 -5.16 -5.72 -1.14
N ALA A 113 -4.64 -5.28 0.00
CA ALA A 113 -3.24 -4.93 0.15
C ALA A 113 -2.34 -6.16 -0.06
N ASP A 114 -2.72 -7.32 0.50
CA ASP A 114 -2.02 -8.58 0.33
C ASP A 114 -2.04 -9.03 -1.14
N GLU A 115 -3.20 -8.96 -1.81
CA GLU A 115 -3.32 -9.27 -3.23
C GLU A 115 -2.44 -8.35 -4.09
N TYR A 116 -2.47 -7.04 -3.83
CA TYR A 116 -1.67 -6.06 -4.58
C TYR A 116 -0.17 -6.34 -4.43
N MET A 117 0.30 -6.58 -3.20
CA MET A 117 1.70 -6.94 -2.93
C MET A 117 2.07 -8.28 -3.57
N GLN A 118 1.22 -9.29 -3.46
CA GLN A 118 1.48 -10.62 -4.03
C GLN A 118 1.63 -10.58 -5.56
N LYS A 119 0.71 -9.91 -6.26
CA LYS A 119 0.82 -9.72 -7.73
C LYS A 119 2.05 -8.90 -8.11
N GLY A 120 2.41 -7.92 -7.28
CA GLY A 120 3.65 -7.16 -7.40
C GLY A 120 4.89 -8.05 -7.38
N LEU A 121 4.98 -8.92 -6.37
CA LEU A 121 6.12 -9.80 -6.12
C LEU A 121 6.21 -11.00 -7.06
N GLN A 122 5.10 -11.41 -7.67
CA GLN A 122 5.06 -12.50 -8.66
C GLN A 122 5.59 -12.09 -10.05
N GLN A 123 5.94 -10.81 -10.24
CA GLN A 123 6.55 -10.35 -11.48
C GLN A 123 8.00 -10.84 -11.64
N PRO A 124 8.53 -10.83 -12.88
CA PRO A 124 9.95 -11.06 -13.12
C PRO A 124 10.82 -10.10 -12.29
N ALA A 125 11.96 -10.57 -11.77
CA ALA A 125 12.80 -9.83 -10.82
C ALA A 125 13.11 -8.38 -11.23
N HIS A 126 13.38 -8.14 -12.53
CA HIS A 126 13.67 -6.81 -13.07
C HIS A 126 12.48 -5.82 -13.00
N GLU A 127 11.25 -6.31 -12.80
CA GLU A 127 10.01 -5.49 -12.72
C GLU A 127 9.52 -5.28 -11.29
N VAL A 128 9.98 -6.10 -10.34
CA VAL A 128 9.61 -6.03 -8.90
C VAL A 128 10.24 -4.81 -8.20
N THR A 129 11.05 -4.02 -8.91
CA THR A 129 11.71 -2.82 -8.39
C THR A 129 10.76 -1.86 -7.68
N LYS A 130 9.46 -1.77 -8.03
CA LYS A 130 8.49 -0.94 -7.30
C LYS A 130 8.34 -1.33 -5.82
N PHE A 131 8.41 -2.62 -5.51
CA PHE A 131 8.28 -3.15 -4.15
C PHE A 131 9.64 -3.29 -3.45
N LEU A 132 10.69 -3.59 -4.21
CA LEU A 132 12.02 -3.89 -3.66
C LEU A 132 13.03 -2.75 -3.81
N ARG A 133 12.67 -1.60 -4.39
CA ARG A 133 13.54 -0.42 -4.44
C ARG A 133 13.86 0.12 -3.06
N PHE A 134 12.92 -0.04 -2.12
CA PHE A 134 13.10 0.32 -0.71
C PHE A 134 12.76 -0.89 0.17
N PRO A 135 13.65 -1.88 0.27
CA PRO A 135 13.36 -3.13 0.96
C PRO A 135 12.96 -2.95 2.43
N GLN A 136 13.49 -1.92 3.11
CA GLN A 136 13.13 -1.54 4.47
C GLN A 136 11.66 -1.09 4.60
N VAL A 137 11.11 -0.44 3.56
CA VAL A 137 9.72 0.00 3.52
C VAL A 137 8.79 -1.19 3.36
N PHE A 138 9.21 -2.14 2.53
CA PHE A 138 8.52 -3.41 2.33
C PHE A 138 8.50 -4.24 3.63
N ALA A 139 9.65 -4.39 4.29
CA ALA A 139 9.72 -5.07 5.59
C ALA A 139 8.81 -4.43 6.64
N ARG A 140 8.80 -3.09 6.72
CA ARG A 140 7.89 -2.36 7.60
C ARG A 140 6.42 -2.65 7.28
N ALA A 141 6.05 -2.73 6.01
CA ALA A 141 4.67 -3.04 5.60
C ALA A 141 4.26 -4.44 6.04
N LEU A 142 5.13 -5.43 5.86
CA LEU A 142 4.88 -6.81 6.29
C LEU A 142 4.75 -6.92 7.81
N VAL A 143 5.63 -6.25 8.58
CA VAL A 143 5.54 -6.21 10.04
C VAL A 143 4.25 -5.52 10.49
N ALA A 144 3.90 -4.38 9.88
CA ALA A 144 2.67 -3.67 10.18
C ALA A 144 1.43 -4.52 9.88
N ARG A 145 1.42 -5.21 8.73
CA ARG A 145 0.37 -6.16 8.35
C ARG A 145 0.25 -7.32 9.35
N ALA A 146 1.36 -7.90 9.80
CA ALA A 146 1.36 -8.97 10.78
C ALA A 146 0.84 -8.52 12.15
N ARG A 147 1.12 -7.27 12.53
CA ARG A 147 0.58 -6.66 13.76
C ARG A 147 -0.90 -6.32 13.67
N ALA A 148 -1.36 -5.87 12.50
CA ALA A 148 -2.74 -5.52 12.28
C ALA A 148 -3.67 -6.75 12.23
N TYR A 149 -3.16 -7.92 11.82
CA TYR A 149 -4.02 -9.09 11.61
C TYR A 149 -3.25 -10.42 11.63
N ILE A 150 -3.79 -11.39 12.37
CA ILE A 150 -3.25 -12.77 12.47
C ILE A 150 -4.00 -13.62 11.44
N ASP A 151 -3.41 -13.86 10.26
CA ASP A 151 -4.07 -14.65 9.21
C ASP A 151 -3.08 -15.47 8.36
N PRO A 152 -3.44 -16.73 8.00
CA PRO A 152 -2.72 -17.53 7.00
C PRO A 152 -2.46 -16.87 5.63
N ALA A 153 -3.27 -15.91 5.14
CA ALA A 153 -3.02 -15.25 3.84
C ALA A 153 -1.70 -14.46 3.81
N GLY A 154 -1.29 -13.87 4.95
CA GLY A 154 0.00 -13.19 5.07
C GLY A 154 1.18 -14.11 4.75
N ARG A 155 1.07 -15.41 5.05
CA ARG A 155 2.09 -16.42 4.69
C ARG A 155 2.31 -16.51 3.18
N GLN A 156 1.31 -16.21 2.35
CA GLN A 156 1.46 -16.22 0.89
C GLN A 156 2.30 -15.04 0.42
N VAL A 157 2.09 -13.83 0.96
CA VAL A 157 2.91 -12.65 0.63
C VAL A 157 4.37 -12.89 1.01
N PHE A 158 4.62 -13.44 2.21
CA PHE A 158 5.97 -13.83 2.64
C PHE A 158 6.61 -14.87 1.71
N ARG A 159 5.86 -15.90 1.29
CA ARG A 159 6.35 -16.89 0.32
C ARG A 159 6.68 -16.27 -1.04
N SER A 160 5.86 -15.33 -1.52
CA SER A 160 6.11 -14.61 -2.77
C SER A 160 7.30 -13.66 -2.69
N ALA A 161 7.62 -13.14 -1.50
CA ALA A 161 8.81 -12.32 -1.28
C ALA A 161 10.11 -13.16 -1.24
N MET A 162 10.04 -14.41 -0.77
CA MET A 162 11.20 -15.25 -0.48
C MET A 162 12.26 -15.35 -1.60
N PRO A 163 11.90 -15.51 -2.89
CA PRO A 163 12.89 -15.59 -3.97
C PRO A 163 13.72 -14.30 -4.12
N HIS A 164 13.15 -13.16 -3.74
CA HIS A 164 13.76 -11.83 -3.88
C HIS A 164 14.56 -11.40 -2.65
N VAL A 165 14.39 -12.11 -1.53
CA VAL A 165 15.12 -11.87 -0.28
C VAL A 165 16.62 -12.13 -0.45
N VAL A 166 16.99 -13.11 -1.28
CA VAL A 166 18.40 -13.46 -1.55
C VAL A 166 19.13 -12.33 -2.29
N GLU A 167 18.45 -11.63 -3.21
CA GLU A 167 19.01 -10.50 -3.96
C GLU A 167 19.07 -9.20 -3.14
N THR A 168 18.18 -9.04 -2.15
CA THR A 168 18.11 -7.84 -1.29
C THR A 168 18.93 -7.94 0.00
N LEU A 169 19.35 -9.16 0.39
CA LEU A 169 20.17 -9.46 1.55
C LEU A 169 21.47 -8.64 1.67
N PRO A 170 22.23 -8.41 0.58
CA PRO A 170 23.45 -7.59 0.63
C PRO A 170 23.19 -6.12 0.97
N VAL A 171 21.97 -5.62 0.69
CA VAL A 171 21.57 -4.20 0.88
C VAL A 171 20.89 -3.98 2.24
N LEU A 172 20.09 -4.96 2.67
CA LEU A 172 19.33 -4.92 3.93
C LEU A 172 20.11 -5.38 5.17
N GLY A 173 21.13 -6.22 4.96
CA GLY A 173 21.73 -7.00 6.04
C GLY A 173 20.80 -8.11 6.55
N ALA A 174 21.39 -9.16 7.12
CA ALA A 174 20.68 -10.37 7.53
C ALA A 174 19.58 -10.12 8.59
N ARG A 175 19.69 -9.06 9.40
CA ARG A 175 18.75 -8.75 10.49
C ARG A 175 17.35 -8.36 10.00
N ASP A 176 17.28 -7.55 8.96
CA ASP A 176 15.99 -7.11 8.40
C ASP A 176 15.36 -8.22 7.57
N VAL A 177 16.18 -9.11 6.98
CA VAL A 177 15.73 -10.36 6.37
C VAL A 177 15.17 -11.34 7.40
N VAL A 178 15.81 -11.53 8.56
CA VAL A 178 15.27 -12.40 9.61
C VAL A 178 13.90 -11.90 10.11
N ARG A 179 13.69 -10.57 10.18
CA ARG A 179 12.38 -9.99 10.50
C ARG A 179 11.31 -10.15 9.41
N LEU A 180 11.72 -10.44 8.17
CA LEU A 180 10.82 -10.78 7.07
C LEU A 180 10.36 -12.24 7.13
N VAL A 181 11.08 -13.12 7.83
CA VAL A 181 10.86 -14.59 7.77
C VAL A 181 10.43 -15.20 9.12
N ALA A 182 10.71 -14.53 10.24
CA ALA A 182 10.37 -14.96 11.60
C ALA A 182 9.08 -14.31 12.11
#